data_AF-A0A150B7X0-F1
#
_entry.id   AF-A0A150B7X0-F1
#
_cell.length_a   1.000
_cell.length_b   1.000
_cell.length_c   1.000
_cell.angle_alpha   90.00
_cell.angle_beta   90.00
_cell.angle_gamma   90.00
#
_symmetry.space_group_name_H-M   'P 1'
#
loop_
_entity.id
_entity.type
_entity.pdbx_description
1 polymer ?
#
loop_
_entity_poly.entity_id
_entity_poly.type
_entity_poly.pdbx_seq_one_letter_code
_entity_poly.pdbx_strand_id
1 'polypeptide(L)' 'MEKQHKNTVKSLITKNGCWTGFLVANKVNPAHIEGCWHLGFRVTISSIEELEEAIDKFVYYNCNDELGNHVSFYKK' A
#
# COMPACT_ATOMS: atom_id res chain seq x y z
N MET A 1 -8.40 -8.08 6.23
CA MET A 1 -6.99 -7.65 6.03
C MET A 1 -6.57 -6.71 7.14
N GLU A 2 -5.30 -6.78 7.55
CA GLU A 2 -4.74 -5.96 8.64
C GLU A 2 -4.09 -4.69 8.06
N LYS A 3 -4.53 -3.51 8.51
CA LYS A 3 -3.96 -2.22 8.11
C LYS A 3 -2.62 -1.99 8.81
N GLN A 4 -1.62 -1.52 8.08
CA GLN A 4 -0.28 -1.22 8.61
C GLN A 4 0.06 0.25 8.44
N HIS A 5 0.72 0.84 9.44
CA HIS A 5 1.28 2.18 9.32
C HIS A 5 2.55 2.16 8.47
N LYS A 6 2.83 3.27 7.76
CA LYS A 6 4.06 3.43 6.96
C LYS A 6 5.32 3.13 7.78
N ASN A 7 5.39 3.56 9.04
CA ASN A 7 6.53 3.28 9.91
C ASN A 7 6.70 1.78 10.22
N THR A 8 5.60 1.04 10.34
CA THR A 8 5.63 -0.42 10.49
C THR A 8 6.18 -1.07 9.23
N VAL A 9 5.72 -0.64 8.04
CA VAL A 9 6.23 -1.11 6.75
C VAL A 9 7.73 -0.85 6.63
N LYS A 10 8.19 0.38 6.91
CA LYS A 10 9.62 0.74 6.93
C LYS A 10 10.41 -0.17 7.87
N SER A 11 9.92 -0.37 9.10
CA SER A 11 10.58 -1.25 10.07
C SER A 11 10.68 -2.69 9.58
N LEU A 12 9.64 -3.21 8.91
CA LEU A 12 9.65 -4.56 8.34
C LEU A 12 10.64 -4.71 7.19
N ILE A 13 10.73 -3.71 6.29
CA ILE A 13 11.74 -3.70 5.21
C ILE A 13 13.14 -3.74 5.81
N THR A 14 13.44 -2.91 6.81
CA THR A 14 14.75 -2.88 7.47
C THR A 14 15.07 -4.18 8.20
N LYS A 15 14.10 -4.81 8.87
CA LYS A 15 14.32 -6.03 9.66
C LYS A 15 14.39 -7.29 8.81
N ASN A 16 13.55 -7.40 7.78
CA ASN A 16 13.36 -8.62 7.02
C ASN A 16 14.01 -8.56 5.62
N GLY A 17 14.55 -7.40 5.23
CA GLY A 17 15.07 -7.14 3.89
C GLY A 17 13.99 -6.86 2.84
N CYS A 18 12.71 -7.12 3.14
CA CYS A 18 11.59 -6.75 2.28
C CYS A 18 10.25 -6.70 3.03
N TRP A 19 9.26 -6.11 2.38
CA TRP A 19 7.85 -6.14 2.78
C TRP A 19 6.99 -6.51 1.57
N THR A 20 6.03 -7.41 1.78
CA THR A 20 5.01 -7.75 0.77
C THR A 20 3.64 -7.45 1.33
N GLY A 21 2.84 -6.70 0.58
CA GLY A 21 1.50 -6.33 0.98
C GLY A 21 0.77 -5.60 -0.13
N PHE A 22 -0.26 -4.84 0.24
CA PHE A 22 -1.11 -4.11 -0.68
C PHE A 22 -1.02 -2.61 -0.45
N LEU A 23 -0.88 -1.86 -1.54
CA LEU A 23 -1.11 -0.43 -1.61
C LEU A 23 -2.56 -0.18 -2.01
N VAL A 24 -3.22 0.71 -1.28
CA VAL A 24 -4.65 0.99 -1.47
C VAL A 24 -4.91 2.47 -1.24
N ALA A 25 -5.76 3.10 -2.06
CA ALA A 25 -6.21 4.47 -1.78
C ALA A 25 -7.04 4.49 -0.48
N ASN A 26 -6.87 5.54 0.31
CA ASN A 26 -7.30 5.52 1.72
C ASN A 26 -8.80 5.50 1.99
N LYS A 27 -9.66 5.87 1.02
CA LYS A 27 -11.11 5.78 1.17
C LYS A 27 -11.67 4.42 0.71
N VAL A 28 -10.84 3.56 0.12
CA VAL A 28 -11.26 2.24 -0.31
C VAL A 28 -11.62 1.38 0.90
N ASN A 29 -12.79 0.74 0.83
CA ASN A 29 -13.20 -0.22 1.84
C ASN A 29 -12.27 -1.45 1.79
N PRO A 30 -11.74 -1.95 2.93
CA PRO A 30 -10.91 -3.15 2.96
C PRO A 30 -11.52 -4.39 2.28
N ALA A 31 -12.85 -4.50 2.24
CA ALA A 31 -13.56 -5.58 1.54
C ALA A 31 -13.34 -5.57 0.01
N HIS A 32 -12.86 -4.47 -0.56
CA HIS A 32 -12.61 -4.31 -2.00
C HIS A 32 -11.15 -4.50 -2.40
N ILE A 33 -10.23 -4.70 -1.45
CA ILE A 33 -8.79 -4.87 -1.74
C ILE A 33 -8.55 -6.17 -2.51
N GLU A 34 -9.03 -7.29 -1.98
CA GLU A 34 -8.98 -8.63 -2.59
C GLU A 34 -10.38 -9.20 -2.90
N GLY A 35 -11.44 -8.40 -2.69
CA GLY A 35 -12.80 -8.77 -3.07
C GLY A 35 -13.07 -8.55 -4.57
N CYS A 36 -14.35 -8.57 -4.98
CA CYS A 36 -14.73 -8.54 -6.40
C CYS A 36 -14.08 -7.40 -7.22
N TRP A 37 -13.82 -6.25 -6.59
CA TRP A 37 -13.29 -5.05 -7.25
C TRP A 37 -11.76 -5.03 -7.35
N HIS A 38 -11.04 -5.88 -6.60
CA HIS A 38 -9.57 -6.02 -6.64
C HIS A 38 -8.80 -4.68 -6.65
N LEU A 39 -9.21 -3.74 -5.79
CA LEU A 39 -8.64 -2.38 -5.75
C LEU A 39 -7.29 -2.31 -5.01
N GLY A 40 -6.80 -3.45 -4.51
CA GLY A 40 -5.50 -3.57 -3.89
C GLY A 40 -4.38 -3.82 -4.89
N PHE A 41 -3.33 -3.00 -4.84
CA PHE A 41 -2.12 -3.26 -5.62
C PHE A 41 -1.11 -4.02 -4.79
N ARG A 42 -0.96 -5.31 -5.09
CA ARG A 42 0.04 -6.14 -4.43
C ARG A 42 1.44 -5.73 -4.87
N VAL A 43 2.32 -5.49 -3.90
CA VAL A 43 3.72 -5.12 -4.12
C VAL A 43 4.65 -5.91 -3.20
N THR A 44 5.89 -6.08 -3.64
CA THR A 44 7.01 -6.53 -2.81
C THR A 44 8.07 -5.46 -2.90
N ILE A 45 8.45 -4.89 -1.76
CA ILE A 45 9.34 -3.72 -1.66
C ILE A 45 10.54 -4.12 -0.81
N SER A 46 11.74 -3.88 -1.31
CA SER A 46 13.01 -4.31 -0.73
C SER A 46 13.86 -3.18 -0.14
N SER A 47 13.57 -1.92 -0.48
CA SER A 47 14.24 -0.76 0.11
C SER A 47 13.28 0.35 0.50
N ILE A 48 13.79 1.31 1.28
CA ILE A 48 13.01 2.50 1.67
C ILE A 48 12.84 3.43 0.47
N GLU A 49 13.82 3.54 -0.43
CA GLU A 49 13.66 4.34 -1.66
C GLU A 49 12.55 3.75 -2.55
N GLU A 50 12.56 2.44 -2.75
CA GLU A 50 11.54 1.74 -3.52
C GLU A 50 10.14 1.93 -2.91
N LEU A 51 10.03 2.00 -1.58
CA LEU A 51 8.77 2.31 -0.90
C LEU A 51 8.23 3.69 -1.26
N GLU A 52 9.08 4.72 -1.22
CA GLU A 52 8.66 6.09 -1.54
C GLU A 52 8.29 6.20 -3.03
N GLU A 53 9.06 5.60 -3.94
CA GLU A 53 8.72 5.56 -5.37
C GLU A 53 7.39 4.85 -5.64
N ALA A 54 7.14 3.73 -4.96
CA ALA A 54 5.91 2.97 -5.11
C ALA A 54 4.70 3.78 -4.60
N ILE A 55 4.86 4.54 -3.51
CA ILE A 55 3.83 5.45 -3.00
C ILE A 55 3.53 6.54 -4.01
N ASP A 56 4.55 7.23 -4.51
CA ASP A 56 4.37 8.36 -5.43
C ASP A 56 3.69 7.92 -6.74
N LYS A 57 4.16 6.81 -7.32
CA LYS A 57 3.52 6.20 -8.50
C LYS A 57 2.08 5.80 -8.20
N PHE A 58 1.83 5.17 -7.06
CA PHE A 58 0.48 4.74 -6.70
C PHE A 58 -0.47 5.94 -6.58
N VAL A 59 -0.06 6.99 -5.86
CA VAL A 59 -0.87 8.21 -5.67
C VAL A 59 -1.18 8.84 -7.02
N TYR A 60 -0.17 9.01 -7.89
CA TYR A 60 -0.36 9.64 -9.19
C TYR A 60 -1.38 8.91 -10.08
N TYR A 61 -1.37 7.57 -10.09
CA TYR A 61 -2.22 6.79 -10.99
C TYR A 61 -3.57 6.35 -10.38
N ASN A 62 -3.68 6.24 -9.05
CA ASN A 62 -4.82 5.55 -8.42
C ASN A 62 -5.54 6.38 -7.35
N CYS A 63 -4.95 7.49 -6.89
CA CYS A 63 -5.60 8.39 -5.95
C CYS A 63 -6.35 9.50 -6.68
N ASN A 64 -7.56 9.81 -6.20
CA ASN A 64 -8.41 10.88 -6.72
C ASN A 64 -9.40 11.33 -5.63
N ASP A 65 -10.29 12.27 -5.94
CA ASP A 65 -11.23 12.81 -4.94
C ASP A 65 -12.21 11.76 -4.38
N GLU A 66 -12.54 10.74 -5.17
CA GLU A 66 -13.46 9.66 -4.78
C GLU A 66 -12.77 8.59 -3.92
N LEU A 67 -11.61 8.10 -4.36
CA LEU A 67 -10.87 7.00 -3.73
C LEU A 67 -9.91 7.46 -2.63
N GLY A 68 -9.66 8.77 -2.55
CA GLY A 68 -8.81 9.41 -1.57
C GLY A 68 -7.44 9.78 -2.13
N ASN A 69 -6.71 10.60 -1.38
CA ASN A 69 -5.49 11.30 -1.80
C ASN A 69 -4.20 10.75 -1.17
N HIS A 70 -4.28 9.67 -0.40
CA HIS A 70 -3.12 9.04 0.22
C HIS A 70 -3.20 7.52 0.18
N VAL A 71 -2.04 6.89 0.36
CA VAL A 71 -1.89 5.44 0.38
C VAL A 71 -2.11 4.89 1.79
N SER A 72 -2.92 3.85 1.87
CA SER A 72 -3.01 2.93 3.00
C SER A 72 -2.33 1.61 2.67
N PHE A 73 -1.66 1.02 3.65
CA PHE A 73 -0.93 -0.25 3.51
C PHE A 73 -1.70 -1.35 4.21
N TYR A 74 -1.80 -2.51 3.57
CA TYR A 74 -2.39 -3.70 4.16
C TYR A 74 -1.45 -4.89 4.03
N LYS A 75 -1.37 -5.70 5.09
CA LYS A 75 -0.63 -6.96 5.06
C LYS A 75 -1.33 -7.92 4.10
N LYS A 76 -0.54 -8.67 3.31
CA LYS A 76 -1.02 -9.80 2.51
C LYS A 76 -1.46 -10.96 3.41
#